data_AF-A0A3N2MVW8-F1
#
_entry.id   AF-A0A3N2MVW8-F1
#
_cell.length_a   1.000
_cell.length_b   1.000
_cell.length_c   1.000
_cell.angle_alpha   90.00
_cell.angle_beta   90.00
_cell.angle_gamma   90.00
#
_symmetry.space_group_name_H-M   'P 1'
#
loop_
_entity.id
_entity.type
_entity.pdbx_description
1 polymer ?
#
loop_
_entity_poly.entity_id
_entity_poly.type
_entity_poly.pdbx_seq_one_letter_code
_entity_poly.pdbx_strand_id
1 'polypeptide(L)'
;MGITKDELTLRLDRVNGWINNCDQKSSILLAIEGIVLTILCTSDYISFIHQQLIFPIYNYYETGNGVFSIINTVQLFILAAMFILIFLSIFYSLQVIKGTIDTNLFKQPGLTEKSLLHFTTISNRSFNVFKNDIANQSEESMLNDLYSQVYINSSICNNKFKYHKKSVRCFCSFLFLLVLISFIQLITL
;
A
#
# COMPACT_ATOMS: atom_id res chain seq x y z
N MET A 1 -8.69 -30.54 -25.73
CA MET A 1 -9.26 -29.26 -26.18
C MET A 1 -8.35 -28.17 -25.63
N GLY A 2 -7.67 -27.41 -26.50
CA GLY A 2 -6.76 -26.36 -26.07
C GLY A 2 -7.52 -25.17 -25.48
N ILE A 3 -6.87 -24.41 -24.60
CA ILE A 3 -7.41 -23.13 -24.09
C ILE A 3 -7.64 -22.18 -25.28
N THR A 4 -8.80 -21.53 -25.32
CA THR A 4 -9.14 -20.58 -26.38
C THR A 4 -8.67 -19.16 -26.05
N LYS A 5 -8.52 -18.33 -27.09
CA LYS A 5 -8.24 -16.89 -26.95
C LYS A 5 -9.23 -16.20 -26.01
N ASP A 6 -10.52 -16.45 -26.20
CA ASP A 6 -11.59 -15.83 -25.41
C ASP A 6 -11.47 -16.19 -23.93
N GLU A 7 -11.11 -17.44 -23.62
CA GLU A 7 -10.89 -17.86 -22.24
C GLU A 7 -9.71 -17.13 -21.59
N LEU A 8 -8.61 -16.90 -22.33
CA LEU A 8 -7.48 -16.13 -21.83
C LEU A 8 -7.81 -14.65 -21.63
N THR A 9 -8.58 -14.05 -22.55
CA THR A 9 -9.08 -12.68 -22.39
C THR A 9 -9.94 -12.56 -21.13
N LEU A 10 -10.87 -13.50 -20.89
CA LEU A 10 -11.69 -13.51 -19.68
C LEU A 10 -10.86 -13.68 -18.39
N ARG A 11 -9.78 -14.48 -18.44
CA ARG A 11 -8.86 -14.62 -17.31
C ARG A 11 -8.10 -13.32 -17.06
N LEU A 12 -7.63 -12.65 -18.11
CA LEU A 12 -6.96 -11.36 -18.01
C LEU A 12 -7.89 -10.29 -17.41
N ASP A 13 -9.13 -10.21 -17.89
CA ASP A 13 -10.13 -9.27 -17.37
C ASP A 13 -10.45 -9.51 -15.90
N ARG A 14 -10.55 -10.79 -15.49
CA ARG A 14 -10.74 -11.16 -14.08
C ARG A 14 -9.58 -10.67 -13.21
N VAL A 15 -8.34 -10.88 -13.65
CA VAL A 15 -7.14 -10.43 -12.92
C VAL A 15 -7.09 -8.90 -12.83
N ASN A 16 -7.38 -8.20 -13.92
CA ASN A 16 -7.49 -6.74 -13.92
C ASN A 16 -8.59 -6.25 -12.97
N GLY A 17 -9.72 -6.96 -12.90
CA GLY A 17 -10.78 -6.72 -11.93
C GLY A 17 -10.28 -6.85 -10.48
N TRP A 18 -9.46 -7.85 -10.17
CA TRP A 18 -8.85 -8.00 -8.84
C TRP A 18 -7.85 -6.90 -8.51
N ILE A 19 -7.04 -6.45 -9.49
CA ILE A 19 -6.14 -5.31 -9.32
C ILE A 19 -6.95 -4.06 -8.98
N ASN A 20 -7.98 -3.76 -9.77
CA ASN A 20 -8.86 -2.61 -9.53
C ASN A 20 -9.55 -2.69 -8.16
N ASN A 21 -9.98 -3.87 -7.74
CA ASN A 21 -10.55 -4.06 -6.40
C ASN A 21 -9.54 -3.76 -5.29
N CYS A 22 -8.29 -4.20 -5.43
CA CYS A 22 -7.23 -3.92 -4.46
C CYS A 22 -6.91 -2.42 -4.41
N ASP A 23 -6.85 -1.76 -5.56
CA ASP A 23 -6.56 -0.32 -5.66
C ASP A 23 -7.67 0.53 -5.05
N GLN A 24 -8.93 0.14 -5.26
CA GLN A 24 -10.09 0.77 -4.60
C GLN A 24 -10.02 0.61 -3.08
N LYS A 25 -9.78 -0.61 -2.57
CA LYS A 25 -9.66 -0.87 -1.12
C LYS A 25 -8.54 -0.05 -0.49
N SER A 26 -7.38 0.05 -1.14
CA SER A 26 -6.27 0.85 -0.64
C SER A 26 -6.53 2.36 -0.72
N SER A 27 -7.24 2.83 -1.75
CA SER A 27 -7.65 4.24 -1.84
C SER A 27 -8.63 4.62 -0.74
N ILE A 28 -9.60 3.74 -0.43
CA ILE A 28 -10.54 3.93 0.69
C ILE A 28 -9.77 3.97 2.02
N LEU A 29 -8.82 3.05 2.21
CA LEU A 29 -7.99 3.03 3.42
C LEU A 29 -7.17 4.32 3.58
N LEU A 30 -6.53 4.82 2.52
CA LEU A 30 -5.81 6.10 2.54
C LEU A 30 -6.70 7.28 2.90
N ALA A 31 -7.95 7.31 2.42
CA ALA A 31 -8.90 8.35 2.79
C ALA A 31 -9.20 8.30 4.31
N ILE A 32 -9.40 7.11 4.86
CA ILE A 32 -9.62 6.92 6.30
C ILE A 32 -8.37 7.31 7.11
N GLU A 33 -7.18 6.89 6.68
CA GLU A 33 -5.89 7.27 7.28
C GLU A 33 -5.74 8.80 7.29
N GLY A 34 -6.09 9.47 6.20
CA GLY A 34 -6.08 10.93 6.08
C GLY A 34 -7.03 11.62 7.07
N ILE A 35 -8.27 11.13 7.17
CA ILE A 35 -9.25 11.66 8.14
C ILE A 35 -8.73 11.52 9.58
N VAL A 36 -8.20 10.34 9.93
CA VAL A 36 -7.69 10.08 11.28
C VAL A 36 -6.49 10.98 11.59
N LEU A 37 -5.56 11.15 10.64
CA LEU A 37 -4.44 12.07 10.81
C LEU A 37 -4.92 13.52 10.99
N THR A 38 -5.88 13.98 10.18
CA THR A 38 -6.45 15.33 10.34
C THR A 38 -7.06 15.52 11.73
N ILE A 39 -7.85 14.56 12.22
CA ILE A 39 -8.44 14.63 13.57
C ILE A 39 -7.34 14.70 14.64
N LEU A 40 -6.32 13.86 14.56
CA LEU A 40 -5.23 13.85 15.54
C LEU A 40 -4.40 15.14 15.51
N CYS A 41 -4.23 15.76 14.33
CA CYS A 41 -3.47 17.00 14.20
C CYS A 41 -4.27 18.25 14.57
N THR A 42 -5.60 18.24 14.41
CA THR A 42 -6.46 19.40 14.67
C THR A 42 -7.08 19.41 16.05
N SER A 43 -7.18 18.24 16.70
CA SER A 43 -7.62 18.15 18.09
C SER A 43 -6.56 18.67 19.05
N ASP A 44 -6.99 18.98 20.27
CA ASP A 44 -6.09 19.31 21.39
C ASP A 44 -5.17 18.13 21.79
N TYR A 45 -5.22 17.01 21.07
CA TYR A 45 -4.40 15.84 21.30
C TYR A 45 -2.90 16.14 21.21
N ILE A 46 -2.46 16.98 20.26
CA ILE A 46 -1.04 17.41 20.18
C ILE A 46 -0.67 18.24 21.41
N SER A 47 -1.51 19.22 21.76
CA SER A 47 -1.31 20.06 22.94
C SER A 47 -1.27 19.23 24.22
N PHE A 48 -2.14 18.23 24.33
CA PHE A 48 -2.20 17.26 25.42
C PHE A 48 -0.90 16.44 25.49
N ILE A 49 -0.43 15.86 24.39
CA ILE A 49 0.84 15.11 24.33
C ILE A 49 1.98 15.99 24.84
N HIS A 50 2.05 17.24 24.36
CA HIS A 50 3.11 18.15 24.75
C HIS A 50 3.06 18.46 26.26
N GLN A 51 1.90 18.80 26.79
CA GLN A 51 1.73 19.20 28.20
C GLN A 51 1.85 18.04 29.19
N GLN A 52 1.32 16.86 28.86
CA GLN A 52 1.21 15.73 29.80
C GLN A 52 2.38 14.75 29.68
N LEU A 53 2.99 14.62 28.49
CA LEU A 53 4.07 13.65 28.26
C LEU A 53 5.43 14.33 28.13
N ILE A 54 5.55 15.35 27.26
CA ILE A 54 6.85 15.94 26.94
C ILE A 54 7.33 16.89 28.03
N PHE A 55 6.48 17.83 28.45
CA PHE A 55 6.84 18.87 29.42
C PHE A 55 7.28 18.32 30.79
N PRO A 56 6.62 17.33 31.40
CA PRO A 56 7.04 16.81 32.71
C PRO A 56 8.38 16.08 32.64
N ILE A 57 8.65 15.36 31.55
CA ILE A 57 9.92 14.69 31.31
C ILE A 57 11.03 15.72 31.13
N TYR A 58 10.80 16.71 30.26
CA TYR A 58 11.77 17.80 30.02
C TYR A 58 12.07 18.57 31.30
N ASN A 59 11.05 18.98 32.06
CA ASN A 59 11.22 19.73 33.30
C ASN A 59 11.99 18.93 34.36
N TYR A 60 11.73 17.62 34.49
CA TYR A 60 12.48 16.75 35.39
C TYR A 60 13.97 16.71 35.06
N TYR A 61 14.32 16.58 33.77
CA TYR A 61 15.73 16.53 33.35
C TYR A 61 16.43 17.89 33.45
N GLU A 62 15.77 18.99 33.12
CA GLU A 62 16.37 20.32 33.12
C GLU A 62 16.49 20.94 34.51
N THR A 63 15.45 20.81 35.33
CA THR A 63 15.39 21.51 36.64
C THR A 63 15.75 20.61 37.81
N GLY A 64 15.84 19.28 37.60
CA GLY A 64 15.97 18.30 38.67
C GLY A 64 14.74 18.20 39.59
N ASN A 65 13.67 18.97 39.30
CA ASN A 65 12.45 18.99 40.10
C ASN A 65 11.36 18.15 39.43
N GLY A 66 10.90 17.12 40.13
CA GLY A 66 9.83 16.23 39.70
C GLY A 66 10.06 14.79 40.16
N VAL A 67 9.11 13.89 39.88
CA VAL A 67 9.25 12.45 40.12
C VAL A 67 9.22 11.74 38.77
N PHE A 68 10.19 10.87 38.52
CA PHE A 68 10.19 10.03 37.33
C PHE A 68 8.93 9.15 37.28
N SER A 69 8.12 9.32 36.23
CA SER A 69 6.91 8.53 36.00
C SER A 69 7.17 7.46 34.95
N ILE A 70 7.23 6.20 35.40
CA ILE A 70 7.33 5.02 34.51
C ILE A 70 6.16 5.01 33.52
N ILE A 71 4.96 5.43 33.94
CA ILE A 71 3.75 5.44 33.11
C ILE A 71 3.93 6.41 31.94
N ASN A 72 4.43 7.62 32.19
CA ASN A 72 4.64 8.63 31.14
C ASN A 72 5.73 8.17 30.15
N THR A 73 6.77 7.51 30.66
CA THR A 73 7.81 6.90 29.80
C THR A 73 7.24 5.81 28.90
N VAL A 74 6.39 4.91 29.42
CA VAL A 74 5.71 3.87 28.63
C VAL A 74 4.80 4.50 27.57
N GLN A 75 4.03 5.52 27.93
CA GLN A 75 3.16 6.25 26.99
C GLN A 75 3.95 6.91 25.85
N LEU A 76 5.15 7.42 26.12
CA LEU A 76 6.04 7.98 25.08
C LEU A 76 6.46 6.91 24.06
N PHE A 77 6.82 5.71 24.52
CA PHE A 77 7.17 4.60 23.62
C PHE A 77 5.96 4.14 22.79
N ILE A 78 4.77 4.07 23.40
CA ILE A 78 3.52 3.76 22.67
C ILE A 78 3.28 4.81 21.59
N LEU A 79 3.42 6.10 21.91
CA LEU A 79 3.24 7.19 20.95
C LEU A 79 4.25 7.10 19.79
N ALA A 80 5.53 6.84 20.08
CA ALA A 80 6.55 6.64 19.05
C ALA A 80 6.20 5.45 18.13
N ALA A 81 5.75 4.33 18.71
CA ALA A 81 5.30 3.17 17.95
C ALA A 81 4.07 3.51 17.08
N MET A 82 3.12 4.30 17.57
CA MET A 82 1.96 4.75 16.81
C MET A 82 2.38 5.57 15.59
N PHE A 83 3.30 6.53 15.74
CA PHE A 83 3.82 7.32 14.62
C PHE A 83 4.48 6.45 13.54
N ILE A 84 5.28 5.46 13.95
CA ILE A 84 5.90 4.51 13.02
C ILE A 84 4.83 3.69 12.30
N LEU A 85 3.83 3.19 13.02
CA LEU A 85 2.78 2.34 12.45
C LEU A 85 1.90 3.08 11.43
N ILE A 86 1.47 4.30 11.72
CA ILE A 86 0.64 5.08 10.78
C ILE A 86 1.45 5.46 9.53
N PHE A 87 2.72 5.83 9.70
CA PHE A 87 3.62 6.09 8.57
C PHE A 87 3.81 4.86 7.70
N LEU A 88 4.09 3.69 8.30
CA LEU A 88 4.24 2.44 7.56
C LEU A 88 2.95 2.04 6.85
N SER A 89 1.80 2.28 7.49
CA SER A 89 0.49 2.00 6.89
C SER A 89 0.28 2.79 5.60
N ILE A 90 0.44 4.11 5.68
CA ILE A 90 0.33 5.03 4.54
C ILE A 90 1.35 4.67 3.46
N PHE A 91 2.60 4.41 3.85
CA PHE A 91 3.64 3.99 2.91
C PHE A 91 3.22 2.73 2.14
N TYR A 92 2.74 1.70 2.84
CA TYR A 92 2.29 0.47 2.18
C TYR A 92 1.05 0.68 1.33
N SER A 93 0.09 1.52 1.75
CA SER A 93 -1.07 1.88 0.92
C SER A 93 -0.64 2.57 -0.38
N LEU A 94 0.32 3.50 -0.31
CA LEU A 94 0.89 4.16 -1.47
C LEU A 94 1.64 3.17 -2.38
N GLN A 95 2.31 2.16 -1.83
CA GLN A 95 2.96 1.11 -2.62
C GLN A 95 1.97 0.18 -3.34
N VAL A 96 0.72 0.07 -2.87
CA VAL A 96 -0.34 -0.61 -3.64
C VAL A 96 -0.71 0.21 -4.87
N ILE A 97 -0.91 1.51 -4.69
CA ILE A 97 -1.33 2.41 -5.77
C ILE A 97 -0.20 2.63 -6.77
N LYS A 98 1.03 2.80 -6.28
CA LYS A 98 2.24 2.87 -7.11
C LYS A 98 2.39 1.54 -7.83
N GLY A 99 2.14 1.53 -9.14
CA GLY A 99 2.25 0.37 -10.03
C GLY A 99 3.68 -0.15 -10.15
N THR A 100 4.27 -0.58 -9.03
CA THR A 100 5.65 -1.07 -8.95
C THR A 100 5.67 -2.48 -9.50
N ILE A 101 6.38 -2.66 -10.61
CA ILE A 101 6.50 -3.96 -11.27
C ILE A 101 7.93 -4.47 -11.14
N ASP A 102 8.08 -5.75 -10.84
CA ASP A 102 9.36 -6.43 -10.85
C ASP A 102 9.83 -6.59 -12.31
N THR A 103 10.87 -5.85 -12.69
CA THR A 103 11.42 -5.86 -14.04
C THR A 103 12.01 -7.22 -14.44
N ASN A 104 12.39 -8.04 -13.46
CA ASN A 104 12.89 -9.40 -13.72
C ASN A 104 11.77 -10.34 -14.15
N LEU A 105 10.53 -10.08 -13.72
CA LEU A 105 9.37 -10.87 -14.08
C LEU A 105 9.03 -10.76 -15.57
N PHE A 106 9.47 -9.70 -16.24
CA PHE A 106 9.27 -9.48 -17.68
C PHE A 106 10.35 -10.11 -18.57
N LYS A 107 11.40 -10.70 -18.00
CA LYS A 107 12.54 -11.24 -18.75
C LYS A 107 12.63 -12.76 -18.69
N GLN A 108 11.57 -13.44 -18.26
CA GLN A 108 11.56 -14.90 -18.15
C GLN A 108 11.47 -15.54 -19.55
N PRO A 109 12.19 -16.64 -19.81
CA PRO A 109 12.12 -17.35 -21.08
C PRO A 109 10.67 -17.73 -21.44
N GLY A 110 10.26 -17.46 -22.68
CA GLY A 110 8.91 -17.75 -23.18
C GLY A 110 7.89 -16.63 -22.99
N LEU A 111 8.20 -15.57 -22.21
CA LEU A 111 7.30 -14.41 -22.11
C LEU A 111 7.44 -13.48 -23.32
N THR A 112 6.32 -12.88 -23.72
CA THR A 112 6.28 -11.81 -24.72
C THR A 112 6.72 -10.49 -24.11
N GLU A 113 7.98 -10.11 -24.27
CA GLU A 113 8.52 -8.83 -23.74
C GLU A 113 7.91 -7.61 -24.44
N LYS A 114 7.75 -7.70 -25.77
CA LYS A 114 7.19 -6.66 -26.64
C LYS A 114 5.69 -6.87 -26.83
N SER A 115 4.96 -6.93 -25.72
CA SER A 115 3.50 -7.10 -25.74
C SER A 115 2.80 -6.07 -26.64
N LEU A 116 1.81 -6.53 -27.38
CA LEU A 116 0.88 -5.72 -28.18
C LEU A 116 -0.42 -5.42 -27.42
N LEU A 117 -0.53 -5.89 -26.18
CA LEU A 117 -1.67 -5.65 -25.28
C LEU A 117 -1.33 -4.66 -24.16
N HIS A 118 -0.08 -4.63 -23.70
CA HIS A 118 0.31 -3.81 -22.56
C HIS A 118 0.50 -2.33 -22.95
N PHE A 119 -0.15 -1.42 -22.20
CA PHE A 119 -0.19 0.00 -22.58
C PHE A 119 1.19 0.66 -22.65
N THR A 120 2.14 0.31 -21.77
CA THR A 120 3.50 0.88 -21.79
C THR A 120 4.29 0.43 -23.02
N THR A 121 4.16 -0.84 -23.43
CA THR A 121 4.86 -1.34 -24.62
C THR A 121 4.26 -0.79 -25.91
N ILE A 122 2.96 -0.47 -25.91
CA ILE A 122 2.28 0.21 -27.02
C ILE A 122 2.68 1.69 -27.09
N SER A 123 2.65 2.41 -25.96
CA SER A 123 2.97 3.85 -25.93
C SER A 123 4.40 4.16 -26.35
N ASN A 124 5.32 3.20 -26.16
CA ASN A 124 6.73 3.34 -26.53
C ASN A 124 7.00 3.08 -28.03
N ARG A 125 5.97 2.90 -28.87
CA ARG A 125 6.09 2.68 -30.32
C ARG A 125 5.34 3.75 -31.10
N SER A 126 5.72 3.95 -32.36
CA SER A 126 4.92 4.76 -33.28
C SER A 126 3.66 4.00 -33.68
N PHE A 127 2.59 4.74 -33.98
CA PHE A 127 1.31 4.17 -34.41
C PHE A 127 1.45 3.23 -35.61
N ASN A 128 2.24 3.60 -36.63
CA ASN A 128 2.44 2.78 -37.82
C ASN A 128 3.14 1.45 -37.51
N VAL A 129 4.13 1.45 -36.60
CA VAL A 129 4.80 0.21 -36.16
C VAL A 129 3.82 -0.68 -35.42
N PHE A 130 3.08 -0.13 -34.44
CA PHE A 130 2.07 -0.90 -33.71
C PHE A 130 1.01 -1.50 -34.63
N LYS A 131 0.47 -0.70 -35.56
CA LYS A 131 -0.53 -1.15 -36.53
C LYS A 131 -0.02 -2.32 -37.39
N ASN A 132 1.23 -2.21 -37.88
CA ASN A 132 1.85 -3.26 -38.68
C ASN A 132 2.13 -4.52 -37.85
N ASP A 133 2.61 -4.38 -36.61
CA ASP A 133 2.87 -5.51 -35.71
C ASP A 133 1.57 -6.29 -35.41
N ILE A 134 0.47 -5.58 -35.14
CA ILE A 134 -0.85 -6.18 -34.93
C ILE A 134 -1.34 -6.91 -36.18
N ALA A 135 -1.23 -6.29 -37.36
CA ALA A 135 -1.71 -6.88 -38.61
C ALA A 135 -0.96 -8.15 -38.99
N ASN A 136 0.30 -8.27 -38.57
CA ASN A 136 1.17 -9.41 -38.86
C ASN A 136 1.29 -10.41 -37.69
N GLN A 137 0.53 -10.22 -36.60
CA GLN A 137 0.60 -11.10 -35.43
C GLN A 137 -0.03 -12.46 -35.75
N SER A 138 0.72 -13.55 -35.55
CA SER A 138 0.17 -14.91 -35.64
C SER A 138 -0.73 -15.23 -34.44
N GLU A 139 -1.65 -16.18 -34.62
CA GLU A 139 -2.52 -16.65 -33.52
C GLU A 139 -1.71 -17.18 -32.34
N GLU A 140 -0.65 -17.95 -32.60
CA GLU A 140 0.26 -18.46 -31.56
C GLU A 140 0.93 -17.33 -30.76
N SER A 141 1.44 -16.30 -31.45
CA SER A 141 2.03 -15.13 -30.81
C SER A 141 1.02 -14.34 -29.98
N MET A 142 -0.21 -14.21 -30.47
CA MET A 142 -1.32 -13.58 -29.74
C MET A 142 -1.68 -14.35 -28.47
N LEU A 143 -1.79 -15.67 -28.56
CA LEU A 143 -2.05 -16.52 -27.40
C LEU A 143 -0.91 -16.41 -26.38
N ASN A 144 0.35 -16.41 -26.83
CA ASN A 144 1.51 -16.27 -25.93
C ASN A 144 1.55 -14.89 -25.24
N ASP A 145 1.19 -13.82 -25.95
CA ASP A 145 1.06 -12.50 -25.35
C ASP A 145 -0.04 -12.47 -24.28
N LEU A 146 -1.20 -13.09 -24.54
CA LEU A 146 -2.27 -13.23 -23.54
C LEU A 146 -1.82 -14.04 -22.32
N TYR A 147 -1.15 -15.19 -22.50
CA TYR A 147 -0.57 -15.95 -21.40
C TYR A 147 0.40 -15.11 -20.57
N SER A 148 1.27 -14.37 -21.24
CA SER A 148 2.24 -13.47 -20.62
C SER A 148 1.53 -12.41 -19.77
N GLN A 149 0.50 -11.76 -20.32
CA GLN A 149 -0.26 -10.73 -19.61
C GLN A 149 -1.04 -11.29 -18.42
N VAL A 150 -1.67 -12.47 -18.55
CA VAL A 150 -2.37 -13.11 -17.43
C VAL A 150 -1.40 -13.39 -16.28
N TYR A 151 -0.22 -13.94 -16.60
CA TYR A 151 0.81 -14.25 -15.60
C TYR A 151 1.38 -12.99 -14.92
N ILE A 152 1.82 -12.01 -15.72
CA ILE A 152 2.40 -10.76 -15.24
C ILE A 152 1.40 -10.02 -14.34
N ASN A 153 0.16 -9.83 -14.80
CA ASN A 153 -0.87 -9.12 -14.03
C ASN A 153 -1.25 -9.90 -12.76
N SER A 154 -1.22 -11.24 -12.79
CA SER A 154 -1.47 -12.04 -11.58
C SER A 154 -0.37 -11.81 -10.53
N SER A 155 0.88 -11.70 -10.96
CA SER A 155 2.00 -11.39 -10.06
C SER A 155 1.89 -9.99 -9.46
N ILE A 156 1.56 -8.99 -10.29
CA ILE A 156 1.28 -7.61 -9.85
C ILE A 156 0.16 -7.60 -8.81
N CYS A 157 -0.94 -8.28 -9.11
CA CYS A 157 -2.10 -8.39 -8.23
C CYS A 157 -1.71 -8.97 -6.86
N ASN A 158 -0.97 -10.09 -6.85
CA ASN A 158 -0.49 -10.70 -5.62
C ASN A 158 0.40 -9.74 -4.80
N ASN A 159 1.30 -9.01 -5.45
CA ASN A 159 2.17 -8.05 -4.78
C ASN A 159 1.37 -6.89 -4.16
N LYS A 160 0.39 -6.36 -4.90
CA LYS A 160 -0.55 -5.33 -4.41
C LYS A 160 -1.31 -5.83 -3.17
N PHE A 161 -1.88 -7.03 -3.20
CA PHE A 161 -2.57 -7.59 -2.03
C PHE A 161 -1.64 -7.83 -0.83
N LYS A 162 -0.36 -8.20 -1.05
CA LYS A 162 0.64 -8.32 0.03
C LYS A 162 0.87 -6.97 0.72
N TYR A 163 1.05 -5.89 -0.04
CA TYR A 163 1.20 -4.55 0.53
C TYR A 163 -0.08 -4.06 1.21
N HIS A 164 -1.24 -4.28 0.59
CA HIS A 164 -2.53 -3.95 1.20
C HIS A 164 -2.70 -4.63 2.57
N LYS A 165 -2.38 -5.92 2.67
CA LYS A 165 -2.45 -6.66 3.94
C LYS A 165 -1.47 -6.12 4.99
N LYS A 166 -0.27 -5.68 4.59
CA LYS A 166 0.69 -5.03 5.50
C LYS A 166 0.16 -3.69 5.99
N SER A 167 -0.37 -2.86 5.09
CA SER A 167 -0.99 -1.58 5.42
C SER A 167 -2.11 -1.77 6.45
N VAL A 168 -3.12 -2.61 6.14
CA VAL A 168 -4.25 -2.87 7.06
C VAL A 168 -3.78 -3.34 8.43
N ARG A 169 -2.77 -4.23 8.49
CA ARG A 169 -2.20 -4.68 9.78
C ARG A 169 -1.57 -3.53 10.56
N CYS A 170 -0.77 -2.69 9.90
CA CYS A 170 -0.16 -1.51 10.53
C CYS A 170 -1.25 -0.55 11.04
N PHE A 171 -2.27 -0.27 10.23
CA PHE A 171 -3.39 0.59 10.63
C PHE A 171 -4.18 0.03 11.81
N CYS A 172 -4.54 -1.26 11.78
CA CYS A 172 -5.25 -1.90 12.89
C CYS A 172 -4.42 -1.88 14.19
N SER A 173 -3.11 -2.15 14.12
CA SER A 173 -2.22 -2.05 15.28
C SER A 173 -2.14 -0.62 15.80
N PHE A 174 -2.09 0.37 14.91
CA PHE A 174 -2.14 1.78 15.28
C PHE A 174 -3.44 2.14 16.01
N LEU A 175 -4.60 1.73 15.50
CA LEU A 175 -5.89 1.97 16.15
C LEU A 175 -5.98 1.28 17.51
N PHE A 176 -5.44 0.07 17.64
CA PHE A 176 -5.37 -0.62 18.93
C PHE A 176 -4.53 0.16 19.95
N LEU A 177 -3.35 0.65 19.55
CA LEU A 177 -2.50 1.46 20.42
C LEU A 177 -3.14 2.82 20.76
N LEU A 178 -3.90 3.41 19.84
CA LEU A 178 -4.68 4.62 20.09
C LEU A 178 -5.73 4.39 21.20
N VAL A 179 -6.48 3.28 21.13
CA VAL A 179 -7.44 2.93 22.19
C VAL A 179 -6.72 2.66 23.51
N LEU A 180 -5.60 1.95 23.47
CA LEU A 180 -4.81 1.63 24.66
C LEU A 180 -4.29 2.90 25.36
N ILE A 181 -3.72 3.85 24.61
CA ILE A 181 -3.20 5.09 25.22
C ILE A 181 -4.33 5.95 25.80
N SER A 182 -5.48 6.04 25.13
CA SER A 182 -6.67 6.73 25.65
C SER A 182 -7.21 6.07 26.92
N PHE A 183 -7.18 4.74 27.01
CA PHE A 183 -7.61 4.02 28.21
C PHE A 183 -6.66 4.24 29.39
N ILE A 184 -5.33 4.20 29.17
CA ILE A 184 -4.35 4.53 30.22
C ILE A 184 -4.59 5.95 30.71
N GLN A 185 -4.77 6.91 29.80
CA GLN A 185 -5.04 8.31 30.13
C GLN A 185 -6.30 8.45 31.00
N LEU A 186 -7.39 7.75 30.66
CA LEU A 186 -8.63 7.78 31.43
C LEU A 186 -8.46 7.28 32.87
N ILE A 187 -7.58 6.31 33.10
CA ILE A 187 -7.31 5.77 34.45
C ILE A 187 -6.39 6.69 35.25
N THR A 188 -5.47 7.40 34.58
CA THR A 188 -4.50 8.29 35.22
C THR A 188 -5.02 9.69 35.50
N LEU A 189 -6.18 10.05 34.95
CA LEU A 189 -6.87 11.33 35.17
C LEU A 189 -7.68 11.29 36.47
#